data_AF-A0A164WT22-F1
#
_entry.id   AF-A0A164WT22-F1
#
_cell.length_a   1.000
_cell.length_b   1.000
_cell.length_c   1.000
_cell.angle_alpha   90.00
_cell.angle_beta   90.00
_cell.angle_gamma   90.00
#
_symmetry.space_group_name_H-M   'P 1'
#
loop_
_entity.id
_entity.type
_entity.pdbx_description
1 polymer ?
#
loop_
_entity_poly.entity_id
_entity_poly.type
_entity_poly.pdbx_seq_one_letter_code
_entity_poly.pdbx_strand_id
1 'polypeptide(L)'
;TPRFRDALLPDHGYITAFPHAGWTNDVMGTAHLILLALLTRRTPIIPPYHPSHLPKASGLIRFGEIFDVKKLSAGIHIPVLEWDDVKNMTDEERNKDPRTRNYWGGEKEEVGCWALWPTQGTATRHRGVSAESVNLDVSWTPVPFGHPVKPHIIDWNLHALAELGFPEGHKAPELIPFPNSAGHQIDPDEQLFCLDFIYFVGLYEGGNEWWRESGMIWHSVARHMHWAPPLRSLAHQFLSFILDVPYISSDPIPPYIAIHVRRNDFKKICHSVAQEECMAPLSAYAKRVAEVREGLREKGFENTSEEELKKFWKEVDDLGWLWVDHDTWGTVEKYGMWYTVLLEACIQSLGIGFVGTDKSTMSSIAMRRTQEWSGGVGLLVKWGTLDADAH
;
A
#
# COMPACT_ATOMS: atom_id res chain seq x y z
N THR A 1 8.25 22.85 -12.98
CA THR A 1 8.52 22.83 -14.43
C THR A 1 7.40 22.10 -15.16
N PRO A 2 7.04 22.43 -16.42
CA PRO A 2 6.06 21.66 -17.19
C PRO A 2 6.52 20.24 -17.57
N ARG A 3 7.83 20.00 -17.67
CA ARG A 3 8.43 18.71 -18.07
C ARG A 3 9.28 18.14 -16.94
N PHE A 4 9.18 16.83 -16.69
CA PHE A 4 9.93 16.20 -15.59
C PHE A 4 11.43 16.25 -15.82
N ARG A 5 11.88 16.09 -17.08
CA ARG A 5 13.32 16.06 -17.40
C ARG A 5 14.06 17.33 -17.03
N ASP A 6 13.37 18.47 -17.05
CA ASP A 6 13.96 19.77 -16.70
C ASP A 6 14.26 19.89 -15.20
N ALA A 7 13.69 19.03 -14.35
CA ALA A 7 13.96 18.99 -12.91
C ALA A 7 14.98 17.90 -12.51
N LEU A 8 15.31 16.98 -13.41
CA LEU A 8 16.21 15.87 -13.10
C LEU A 8 17.68 16.30 -13.23
N LEU A 9 18.53 15.74 -12.36
CA LEU A 9 19.97 15.92 -12.48
C LEU A 9 20.48 15.10 -13.69
N PRO A 10 21.35 15.66 -14.55
CA PRO A 10 21.78 14.99 -15.78
C PRO A 10 22.46 13.63 -15.57
N ASP A 11 23.34 13.54 -14.57
CA ASP A 11 24.17 12.34 -14.32
C ASP A 11 23.61 11.46 -13.19
N HIS A 12 22.33 11.63 -12.83
CA HIS A 12 21.69 10.86 -11.76
C HIS A 12 20.53 10.03 -12.28
N GLY A 13 20.45 8.78 -11.82
CA GLY A 13 19.36 7.88 -12.16
C GLY A 13 18.17 8.02 -11.21
N TYR A 14 16.97 7.96 -11.78
CA TYR A 14 15.70 7.95 -11.08
C TYR A 14 14.96 6.66 -11.39
N ILE A 15 14.01 6.29 -10.53
CA ILE A 15 13.19 5.09 -10.73
C ILE A 15 11.72 5.36 -10.37
N THR A 16 10.80 4.79 -11.12
CA THR A 16 9.35 4.88 -10.84
C THR A 16 8.63 3.59 -11.23
N ALA A 17 7.46 3.34 -10.65
CA ALA A 17 6.59 2.24 -11.02
C ALA A 17 5.13 2.61 -10.74
N PHE A 18 4.18 2.00 -11.45
CA PHE A 18 2.83 2.53 -11.56
C PHE A 18 1.79 1.66 -10.82
N PRO A 19 1.05 2.22 -9.83
CA PRO A 19 0.11 1.47 -9.01
C PRO A 19 -1.11 1.05 -9.82
N HIS A 20 -1.57 -0.19 -9.62
CA HIS A 20 -2.70 -0.78 -10.35
C HIS A 20 -3.32 -1.99 -9.62
N ALA A 21 -3.42 -1.93 -8.29
CA ALA A 21 -4.07 -2.95 -7.46
C ALA A 21 -4.85 -2.31 -6.30
N GLY A 22 -5.38 -3.11 -5.36
CA GLY A 22 -5.96 -2.58 -4.13
C GLY A 22 -4.92 -1.77 -3.34
N TRP A 23 -5.36 -0.78 -2.56
CA TRP A 23 -4.43 0.22 -2.00
C TRP A 23 -3.27 -0.36 -1.19
N THR A 24 -3.49 -1.37 -0.33
CA THR A 24 -2.38 -2.00 0.39
C THR A 24 -1.43 -2.79 -0.49
N ASN A 25 -1.92 -3.34 -1.59
CA ASN A 25 -1.07 -3.99 -2.58
C ASN A 25 -0.20 -2.95 -3.30
N ASP A 26 -0.75 -1.77 -3.57
CA ASP A 26 0.02 -0.64 -4.10
C ASP A 26 1.01 -0.08 -3.06
N VAL A 27 0.67 -0.03 -1.77
CA VAL A 27 1.63 0.28 -0.69
C VAL A 27 2.79 -0.72 -0.69
N MET A 28 2.49 -2.00 -0.89
CA MET A 28 3.53 -3.03 -1.03
C MET A 28 4.38 -2.80 -2.28
N GLY A 29 3.77 -2.51 -3.42
CA GLY A 29 4.47 -2.12 -4.64
C GLY A 29 5.38 -0.90 -4.45
N THR A 30 4.94 0.12 -3.70
CA THR A 30 5.76 1.29 -3.37
C THR A 30 7.00 0.91 -2.55
N ALA A 31 6.88 0.00 -1.58
CA ALA A 31 8.05 -0.46 -0.85
C ALA A 31 8.99 -1.31 -1.73
N HIS A 32 8.47 -2.08 -2.68
CA HIS A 32 9.29 -2.74 -3.70
C HIS A 32 10.03 -1.73 -4.58
N LEU A 33 9.36 -0.66 -5.03
CA LEU A 33 9.96 0.41 -5.82
C LEU A 33 11.16 1.03 -5.08
N ILE A 34 10.97 1.38 -3.81
CA ILE A 34 12.01 2.01 -3.01
C ILE A 34 13.17 1.04 -2.76
N LEU A 35 12.90 -0.24 -2.48
CA LEU A 35 13.96 -1.22 -2.33
C LEU A 35 14.75 -1.41 -3.65
N LEU A 36 14.05 -1.41 -4.79
CA LEU A 36 14.69 -1.46 -6.09
C LEU A 36 15.53 -0.20 -6.37
N ALA A 37 15.09 0.96 -5.89
CA ALA A 37 15.85 2.21 -5.95
C ALA A 37 17.18 2.09 -5.18
N LEU A 38 17.15 1.50 -3.98
CA LEU A 38 18.36 1.21 -3.20
C LEU A 38 19.32 0.28 -3.96
N LEU A 39 18.80 -0.81 -4.55
CA LEU A 39 19.60 -1.78 -5.30
C LEU A 39 20.21 -1.19 -6.58
N THR A 40 19.52 -0.26 -7.22
CA THR A 40 19.94 0.36 -8.49
C THR A 40 20.70 1.68 -8.30
N ARG A 41 20.87 2.15 -7.06
CA ARG A 41 21.47 3.46 -6.71
C ARG A 41 20.74 4.64 -7.36
N ARG A 42 19.41 4.58 -7.38
CA ARG A 42 18.52 5.58 -7.99
C ARG A 42 17.68 6.28 -6.93
N THR A 43 17.19 7.48 -7.26
CA THR A 43 16.18 8.17 -6.44
C THR A 43 14.76 7.75 -6.87
N PRO A 44 13.92 7.21 -5.97
CA PRO A 44 12.56 6.84 -6.32
C PRO A 44 11.67 8.09 -6.48
N ILE A 45 10.87 8.10 -7.55
CA ILE A 45 9.79 9.06 -7.81
C ILE A 45 8.46 8.32 -7.67
N ILE A 46 7.74 8.59 -6.59
CA ILE A 46 6.51 7.88 -6.21
C ILE A 46 5.29 8.53 -6.90
N PRO A 47 4.51 7.78 -7.70
CA PRO A 47 3.25 8.28 -8.24
C PRO A 47 2.13 8.30 -7.19
N PRO A 48 1.06 9.05 -7.44
CA PRO A 48 -0.12 9.01 -6.58
C PRO A 48 -0.81 7.65 -6.65
N TYR A 49 -1.54 7.29 -5.60
CA TYR A 49 -2.38 6.10 -5.62
C TYR A 49 -3.68 6.34 -6.38
N HIS A 50 -4.07 5.33 -7.16
CA HIS A 50 -5.31 5.32 -7.92
C HIS A 50 -6.46 4.69 -7.12
N PRO A 51 -7.71 5.18 -7.26
CA PRO A 51 -8.87 4.63 -6.58
C PRO A 51 -9.33 3.35 -7.26
N SER A 52 -8.50 2.31 -7.23
CA SER A 52 -8.77 0.99 -7.85
C SER A 52 -9.91 0.21 -7.18
N HIS A 53 -10.11 0.47 -5.89
CA HIS A 53 -11.06 -0.19 -4.98
C HIS A 53 -12.05 0.82 -4.39
N LEU A 54 -11.96 2.08 -4.82
CA LEU A 54 -12.90 3.16 -4.55
C LEU A 54 -13.53 3.60 -5.88
N PRO A 55 -14.69 4.27 -5.87
CA PRO A 55 -15.20 4.98 -7.03
C PRO A 55 -14.15 5.90 -7.67
N LYS A 56 -14.09 5.95 -9.01
CA LYS A 56 -13.15 6.84 -9.71
C LYS A 56 -13.26 8.31 -9.26
N ALA A 57 -14.46 8.74 -8.87
CA ALA A 57 -14.73 10.10 -8.36
C ALA A 57 -13.99 10.43 -7.06
N SER A 58 -13.38 9.46 -6.38
CA SER A 58 -12.49 9.70 -5.23
C SER A 58 -11.24 10.49 -5.63
N GLY A 59 -10.85 10.47 -6.90
CA GLY A 59 -9.64 11.13 -7.41
C GLY A 59 -8.36 10.42 -6.98
N LEU A 60 -7.22 11.02 -7.33
CA LEU A 60 -5.90 10.52 -6.95
C LEU A 60 -5.48 11.08 -5.59
N ILE A 61 -4.71 10.28 -4.83
CA ILE A 61 -4.15 10.71 -3.55
C ILE A 61 -2.62 10.60 -3.53
N ARG A 62 -1.99 11.62 -2.95
CA ARG A 62 -0.53 11.72 -2.84
C ARG A 62 0.05 10.73 -1.85
N PHE A 63 1.28 10.33 -2.11
CA PHE A 63 2.03 9.50 -1.17
C PHE A 63 2.30 10.27 0.13
N GLY A 64 2.70 11.54 0.03
CA GLY A 64 2.99 12.42 1.16
C GLY A 64 1.78 12.88 1.96
N GLU A 65 0.57 12.75 1.42
CA GLU A 65 -0.67 12.93 2.19
C GLU A 65 -0.95 11.76 3.14
N ILE A 66 -0.40 10.58 2.83
CA ILE A 66 -0.61 9.35 3.58
C ILE A 66 0.58 9.06 4.49
N PHE A 67 1.80 9.22 3.98
CA PHE A 67 3.04 8.84 4.66
C PHE A 67 3.96 10.03 4.87
N ASP A 68 4.70 10.02 5.98
CA ASP A 68 5.71 11.03 6.28
C ASP A 68 6.97 10.79 5.42
N VAL A 69 7.01 11.44 4.25
CA VAL A 69 8.11 11.32 3.29
C VAL A 69 9.46 11.70 3.90
N LYS A 70 9.48 12.72 4.77
CA LYS A 70 10.72 13.17 5.43
C LYS A 70 11.24 12.11 6.38
N LYS A 71 10.37 11.53 7.21
CA LYS A 71 10.73 10.45 8.13
C LYS A 71 11.16 9.18 7.38
N LEU A 72 10.48 8.86 6.28
CA LEU A 72 10.86 7.74 5.42
C LEU A 72 12.27 7.94 4.84
N SER A 73 12.48 9.07 4.15
CA SER A 73 13.78 9.44 3.55
C SER A 73 14.92 9.40 4.57
N ALA A 74 14.70 9.96 5.77
CA ALA A 74 15.68 9.90 6.86
C ALA A 74 15.96 8.46 7.33
N GLY A 75 14.94 7.60 7.37
CA GLY A 75 15.05 6.21 7.81
C GLY A 75 15.75 5.29 6.80
N ILE A 76 15.64 5.57 5.50
CA ILE A 76 16.25 4.77 4.43
C ILE A 76 17.53 5.39 3.86
N HIS A 77 17.89 6.59 4.30
CA HIS A 77 19.11 7.33 3.91
C HIS A 77 19.23 7.68 2.42
N ILE A 78 18.11 7.77 1.69
CA ILE A 78 18.04 8.31 0.34
C ILE A 78 16.84 9.26 0.21
N PRO A 79 16.90 10.29 -0.65
CA PRO A 79 15.73 11.11 -0.95
C PRO A 79 14.61 10.26 -1.55
N VAL A 80 13.38 10.62 -1.25
CA VAL A 80 12.16 10.07 -1.88
C VAL A 80 11.43 11.25 -2.47
N LEU A 81 11.16 11.21 -3.77
CA LEU A 81 10.46 12.27 -4.49
C LEU A 81 9.04 11.81 -4.82
N GLU A 82 8.14 12.76 -4.96
CA GLU A 82 6.84 12.58 -5.58
C GLU A 82 6.81 13.25 -6.96
N TRP A 83 5.84 12.92 -7.82
CA TRP A 83 5.79 13.49 -9.17
C TRP A 83 5.56 15.01 -9.20
N ASP A 84 4.93 15.58 -8.18
CA ASP A 84 4.78 17.03 -7.98
C ASP A 84 6.09 17.74 -7.61
N ASP A 85 7.11 17.01 -7.15
CA ASP A 85 8.45 17.57 -6.94
C ASP A 85 9.20 17.80 -8.26
N VAL A 86 8.92 16.97 -9.29
CA VAL A 86 9.67 16.97 -10.56
C VAL A 86 8.89 17.55 -11.73
N LYS A 87 7.55 17.62 -11.64
CA LYS A 87 6.68 18.07 -12.72
C LYS A 87 5.48 18.83 -12.16
N ASN A 88 5.04 19.86 -12.86
CA ASN A 88 3.80 20.54 -12.48
C ASN A 88 2.62 19.57 -12.70
N MET A 89 2.00 19.16 -11.60
CA MET A 89 0.90 18.19 -11.62
C MET A 89 -0.49 18.83 -11.60
N THR A 90 -0.58 20.15 -11.80
CA THR A 90 -1.82 20.93 -11.79
C THR A 90 -2.37 21.15 -13.21
N ASP A 91 -3.63 20.80 -13.43
CA ASP A 91 -4.43 21.14 -14.60
C ASP A 91 -5.80 21.62 -14.11
N GLU A 92 -6.10 22.91 -14.29
CA GLU A 92 -7.32 23.52 -13.75
C GLU A 92 -8.60 22.91 -14.34
N GLU A 93 -8.60 22.55 -15.63
CA GLU A 93 -9.79 21.98 -16.28
C GLU A 93 -10.01 20.53 -15.83
N ARG A 94 -8.95 19.71 -15.79
CA ARG A 94 -9.05 18.33 -15.31
C ARG A 94 -9.34 18.26 -13.81
N ASN A 95 -8.91 19.25 -13.04
CA ASN A 95 -9.24 19.35 -11.62
C ASN A 95 -10.72 19.65 -11.34
N LYS A 96 -11.49 20.14 -12.34
CA LYS A 96 -12.94 20.29 -12.21
C LYS A 96 -13.66 18.94 -12.20
N ASP A 97 -13.11 17.91 -12.83
CA ASP A 97 -13.65 16.56 -12.79
C ASP A 97 -13.03 15.78 -11.62
N PRO A 98 -13.82 15.37 -10.60
CA PRO A 98 -13.31 14.61 -9.47
C PRO A 98 -12.54 13.34 -9.83
N ARG A 99 -12.79 12.76 -11.02
CA ARG A 99 -12.12 11.54 -11.51
C ARG A 99 -10.71 11.78 -12.03
N THR A 100 -10.43 13.00 -12.47
CA THR A 100 -9.12 13.45 -12.97
C THR A 100 -8.54 14.54 -12.09
N ARG A 101 -9.09 14.71 -10.88
CA ARG A 101 -8.62 15.68 -9.91
C ARG A 101 -7.33 15.17 -9.28
N ASN A 102 -6.35 16.08 -9.23
CA ASN A 102 -4.97 15.87 -8.79
C ASN A 102 -4.17 15.00 -9.77
N TYR A 103 -2.94 15.41 -10.10
CA TYR A 103 -2.01 14.71 -10.99
C TYR A 103 -2.53 14.51 -12.40
N TRP A 104 -2.62 15.59 -13.17
CA TRP A 104 -2.82 15.56 -14.62
C TRP A 104 -2.28 16.82 -15.33
N GLY A 105 -1.23 17.44 -14.77
CA GLY A 105 -0.64 18.68 -15.28
C GLY A 105 0.64 18.52 -16.10
N GLY A 106 1.18 19.64 -16.55
CA GLY A 106 2.43 19.69 -17.30
C GLY A 106 2.28 19.19 -18.74
N GLU A 107 3.40 19.15 -19.45
CA GLU A 107 3.45 18.69 -20.84
C GLU A 107 3.45 17.16 -20.91
N LYS A 108 2.84 16.61 -21.97
CA LYS A 108 2.90 15.18 -22.22
C LYS A 108 4.30 14.81 -22.72
N GLU A 109 4.96 13.87 -22.05
CA GLU A 109 6.35 13.47 -22.35
C GLU A 109 6.41 12.01 -22.73
N GLU A 110 7.13 11.70 -23.82
CA GLU A 110 7.32 10.32 -24.26
C GLU A 110 8.47 9.66 -23.49
N VAL A 111 8.27 8.40 -23.10
CA VAL A 111 9.28 7.62 -22.35
C VAL A 111 9.15 6.13 -22.68
N GLY A 112 10.25 5.40 -22.71
CA GLY A 112 10.22 3.95 -22.74
C GLY A 112 10.29 3.37 -21.33
N CYS A 113 9.51 2.33 -21.04
CA CYS A 113 9.51 1.63 -19.75
C CYS A 113 9.50 0.12 -19.93
N TRP A 114 9.85 -0.60 -18.87
CA TRP A 114 9.74 -2.05 -18.80
C TRP A 114 8.34 -2.50 -18.36
N ALA A 115 7.86 -3.60 -18.92
CA ALA A 115 6.59 -4.22 -18.58
C ALA A 115 6.77 -5.68 -18.12
N LEU A 116 6.32 -5.95 -16.90
CA LEU A 116 6.38 -7.26 -16.24
C LEU A 116 5.10 -8.06 -16.47
N TRP A 117 3.96 -7.37 -16.59
CA TRP A 117 2.67 -8.05 -16.66
C TRP A 117 2.47 -8.91 -17.92
N PRO A 118 2.87 -8.47 -19.14
CA PRO A 118 2.76 -9.28 -20.35
C PRO A 118 3.65 -10.54 -20.33
N THR A 119 4.81 -10.46 -19.68
CA THR A 119 5.80 -11.54 -19.63
C THR A 119 5.50 -12.57 -18.56
N GLN A 120 4.61 -12.26 -17.62
CA GLN A 120 4.11 -13.19 -16.61
C GLN A 120 3.22 -14.32 -17.21
N GLY A 121 2.84 -14.23 -18.49
CA GLY A 121 2.00 -15.22 -19.18
C GLY A 121 0.53 -15.19 -18.77
N THR A 122 0.14 -14.26 -17.90
CA THR A 122 -1.21 -14.09 -17.36
C THR A 122 -2.02 -13.03 -18.11
N ALA A 123 -1.38 -12.23 -18.97
CA ALA A 123 -2.01 -11.12 -19.67
C ALA A 123 -1.32 -10.79 -20.99
N THR A 124 -2.04 -10.12 -21.87
CA THR A 124 -1.56 -9.68 -23.19
C THR A 124 -1.22 -8.19 -23.25
N ARG A 125 -1.23 -7.48 -22.12
CA ARG A 125 -1.04 -6.01 -22.03
C ARG A 125 -0.32 -5.62 -20.74
N HIS A 126 0.38 -4.49 -20.78
CA HIS A 126 1.00 -3.85 -19.60
C HIS A 126 -0.06 -3.40 -18.59
N ARG A 127 0.36 -3.16 -17.34
CA ARG A 127 -0.51 -2.62 -16.27
C ARG A 127 -0.21 -1.18 -15.85
N GLY A 128 0.74 -0.51 -16.50
CA GLY A 128 1.18 0.84 -16.15
C GLY A 128 0.26 1.97 -16.63
N VAL A 129 -1.05 1.75 -16.73
CA VAL A 129 -2.01 2.77 -17.21
C VAL A 129 -2.05 4.02 -16.32
N SER A 130 -1.67 3.89 -15.05
CA SER A 130 -1.54 5.03 -14.14
C SER A 130 -0.41 6.00 -14.54
N ALA A 131 0.51 5.63 -15.45
CA ALA A 131 1.47 6.57 -16.04
C ALA A 131 0.80 7.76 -16.75
N GLU A 132 -0.41 7.57 -17.28
CA GLU A 132 -1.16 8.66 -17.91
C GLU A 132 -1.44 9.80 -16.92
N SER A 133 -1.67 9.49 -15.64
CA SER A 133 -1.90 10.52 -14.62
C SER A 133 -0.70 11.46 -14.45
N VAL A 134 0.52 10.98 -14.69
CA VAL A 134 1.70 11.85 -14.65
C VAL A 134 2.05 12.46 -16.01
N ASN A 135 1.08 12.45 -16.94
CA ASN A 135 1.20 12.90 -18.33
C ASN A 135 2.43 12.30 -19.03
N LEU A 136 2.63 10.98 -18.87
CA LEU A 136 3.63 10.21 -19.62
C LEU A 136 2.97 9.44 -20.76
N ASP A 137 3.58 9.50 -21.94
CA ASP A 137 3.23 8.67 -23.10
C ASP A 137 4.22 7.53 -23.24
N VAL A 138 3.85 6.37 -22.69
CA VAL A 138 4.81 5.30 -22.46
C VAL A 138 4.82 4.28 -23.60
N SER A 139 6.02 3.97 -24.10
CA SER A 139 6.33 2.78 -24.89
C SER A 139 6.72 1.64 -23.94
N TRP A 140 5.96 0.55 -23.91
CA TRP A 140 6.16 -0.55 -22.96
C TRP A 140 6.91 -1.73 -23.58
N THR A 141 8.10 -1.98 -23.06
CA THR A 141 8.96 -3.11 -23.46
C THR A 141 8.80 -4.27 -22.50
N PRO A 142 8.30 -5.44 -22.94
CA PRO A 142 8.32 -6.67 -22.15
C PRO A 142 9.73 -6.98 -21.67
N VAL A 143 9.88 -7.31 -20.38
CA VAL A 143 11.18 -7.73 -19.84
C VAL A 143 11.73 -8.96 -20.59
N PRO A 144 13.05 -9.03 -20.86
CA PRO A 144 13.62 -10.01 -21.80
C PRO A 144 13.79 -11.41 -21.20
N PHE A 145 13.44 -11.60 -19.94
CA PHE A 145 13.51 -12.86 -19.22
C PHE A 145 12.20 -13.11 -18.47
N GLY A 146 11.88 -14.38 -18.26
CA GLY A 146 10.82 -14.79 -17.34
C GLY A 146 11.45 -15.51 -16.17
N HIS A 147 11.26 -15.02 -14.95
CA HIS A 147 11.69 -15.76 -13.76
C HIS A 147 10.67 -15.64 -12.65
N PRO A 148 9.91 -16.72 -12.38
CA PRO A 148 9.20 -16.80 -11.13
C PRO A 148 10.22 -17.07 -10.01
N VAL A 149 10.06 -16.40 -8.88
CA VAL A 149 10.89 -16.61 -7.68
C VAL A 149 10.91 -18.11 -7.27
N LYS A 150 9.81 -18.84 -7.53
CA LYS A 150 9.70 -20.31 -7.49
C LYS A 150 8.74 -20.79 -8.59
N PRO A 151 8.87 -22.02 -9.11
CA PRO A 151 7.90 -22.58 -10.05
C PRO A 151 6.45 -22.42 -9.54
N HIS A 152 5.54 -21.95 -10.39
CA HIS A 152 4.12 -21.68 -10.09
C HIS A 152 3.80 -20.45 -9.21
N ILE A 153 4.79 -19.65 -8.83
CA ILE A 153 4.57 -18.34 -8.19
C ILE A 153 4.64 -17.25 -9.25
N ILE A 154 3.74 -16.27 -9.20
CA ILE A 154 3.66 -15.19 -10.19
C ILE A 154 4.66 -14.04 -9.89
N ASP A 155 5.37 -14.09 -8.77
CA ASP A 155 6.30 -13.05 -8.33
C ASP A 155 7.60 -13.03 -9.13
N TRP A 156 8.04 -11.82 -9.43
CA TRP A 156 9.32 -11.52 -10.07
C TRP A 156 10.47 -11.46 -9.07
N ASN A 157 11.64 -11.94 -9.48
CA ASN A 157 12.85 -11.81 -8.69
C ASN A 157 13.35 -10.35 -8.68
N LEU A 158 13.41 -9.72 -7.51
CA LEU A 158 13.81 -8.31 -7.34
C LEU A 158 15.25 -8.04 -7.84
N HIS A 159 16.19 -8.96 -7.64
CA HIS A 159 17.56 -8.79 -8.13
C HIS A 159 17.64 -8.85 -9.65
N ALA A 160 16.91 -9.76 -10.29
CA ALA A 160 16.81 -9.80 -11.74
C ALA A 160 16.22 -8.50 -12.30
N LEU A 161 15.20 -7.94 -11.64
CA LEU A 161 14.66 -6.63 -12.02
C LEU A 161 15.67 -5.50 -11.84
N ALA A 162 16.55 -5.57 -10.84
CA ALA A 162 17.59 -4.56 -10.62
C ALA A 162 18.60 -4.50 -11.76
N GLU A 163 18.89 -5.63 -12.43
CA GLU A 163 19.80 -5.66 -13.59
C GLU A 163 19.31 -4.75 -14.73
N LEU A 164 17.99 -4.64 -14.92
CA LEU A 164 17.38 -3.77 -15.94
C LEU A 164 17.63 -2.27 -15.69
N GLY A 165 18.01 -1.91 -14.46
CA GLY A 165 18.37 -0.55 -14.08
C GLY A 165 19.82 -0.18 -14.43
N PHE A 166 20.61 -1.10 -14.98
CA PHE A 166 22.01 -0.90 -15.36
C PHE A 166 22.22 -1.13 -16.87
N PRO A 167 23.23 -0.47 -17.49
CA PRO A 167 23.52 -0.63 -18.92
C PRO A 167 23.76 -2.08 -19.35
N GLU A 168 24.31 -2.93 -18.48
CA GLU A 168 24.59 -4.34 -18.77
C GLU A 168 23.32 -5.19 -18.94
N GLY A 169 22.26 -4.87 -18.21
CA GLY A 169 20.96 -5.52 -18.32
C GLY A 169 20.05 -4.88 -19.36
N HIS A 170 20.44 -3.72 -19.90
CA HIS A 170 19.69 -3.01 -20.92
C HIS A 170 19.98 -3.61 -22.30
N LYS A 171 19.05 -4.42 -22.80
CA LYS A 171 19.07 -4.92 -24.18
C LYS A 171 17.81 -4.44 -24.88
N ALA A 172 17.97 -3.45 -25.76
CA ALA A 172 16.89 -2.98 -26.60
C ALA A 172 16.35 -4.13 -27.46
N PRO A 173 15.03 -4.40 -27.46
CA PRO A 173 14.45 -5.39 -28.34
C PRO A 173 14.43 -4.86 -29.78
N GLU A 174 14.38 -5.76 -30.77
CA GLU A 174 14.19 -5.35 -32.18
C GLU A 174 12.81 -4.71 -32.44
N LEU A 175 11.81 -5.05 -31.62
CA LEU A 175 10.45 -4.56 -31.71
C LEU A 175 9.85 -4.37 -30.31
N ILE A 176 9.27 -3.21 -30.07
CA ILE A 176 8.50 -2.92 -28.85
C ILE A 176 7.01 -3.19 -29.13
N PRO A 177 6.41 -4.24 -28.52
CA PRO A 177 5.04 -4.66 -28.83
C PRO A 177 3.95 -3.66 -28.44
N PHE A 178 4.27 -2.73 -27.55
CA PHE A 178 3.35 -1.73 -27.03
C PHE A 178 3.96 -0.33 -27.23
N PRO A 179 3.97 0.18 -28.47
CA PRO A 179 4.44 1.54 -28.72
C PRO A 179 3.56 2.56 -28.00
N ASN A 180 4.06 3.79 -27.89
CA ASN A 180 3.31 4.88 -27.28
C ASN A 180 2.06 5.27 -28.12
N SER A 181 1.29 6.26 -27.66
CA SER A 181 0.03 6.64 -28.32
C SER A 181 0.18 7.18 -29.76
N ALA A 182 1.38 7.63 -30.14
CA ALA A 182 1.73 8.06 -31.49
C ALA A 182 2.31 6.93 -32.37
N GLY A 183 2.50 5.73 -31.81
CA GLY A 183 3.14 4.61 -32.49
C GLY A 183 4.67 4.64 -32.46
N HIS A 184 5.27 5.57 -31.71
CA HIS A 184 6.72 5.59 -31.51
C HIS A 184 7.17 4.43 -30.62
N GLN A 185 8.25 3.78 -31.04
CA GLN A 185 8.95 2.76 -30.26
C GLN A 185 10.13 3.42 -29.56
N ILE A 186 10.02 3.54 -28.24
CA ILE A 186 11.01 4.21 -27.41
C ILE A 186 11.59 3.17 -26.47
N ASP A 187 12.91 2.99 -26.53
CA ASP A 187 13.64 2.09 -25.65
C ASP A 187 13.48 2.50 -24.19
N PRO A 188 13.51 1.54 -23.24
CA PRO A 188 13.45 1.85 -21.82
C PRO A 188 14.45 2.94 -21.42
N ASP A 189 14.01 3.94 -20.67
CA ASP A 189 14.84 5.11 -20.39
C ASP A 189 15.93 4.81 -19.34
N GLU A 190 17.17 5.21 -19.62
CA GLU A 190 18.29 4.99 -18.71
C GLU A 190 18.29 5.99 -17.53
N GLN A 191 17.84 7.22 -17.73
CA GLN A 191 17.77 8.24 -16.67
C GLN A 191 16.57 7.97 -15.75
N LEU A 192 15.41 7.65 -16.31
CA LEU A 192 14.19 7.27 -15.59
C LEU A 192 13.88 5.79 -15.79
N PHE A 193 14.46 4.94 -14.94
CA PHE A 193 14.13 3.52 -14.93
C PHE A 193 12.66 3.33 -14.50
N CYS A 194 11.80 2.89 -15.40
CA CYS A 194 10.37 2.74 -15.11
C CYS A 194 9.86 1.34 -15.38
N LEU A 195 8.96 0.89 -14.50
CA LEU A 195 8.33 -0.43 -14.51
C LEU A 195 6.82 -0.27 -14.47
N ASP A 196 6.07 -1.19 -15.07
CA ASP A 196 4.61 -1.12 -15.04
C ASP A 196 4.05 -1.42 -13.63
N PHE A 197 3.85 -2.68 -13.25
CA PHE A 197 3.15 -3.08 -12.03
C PHE A 197 3.97 -4.07 -11.22
N ILE A 198 4.42 -3.65 -10.04
CA ILE A 198 5.45 -4.36 -9.24
C ILE A 198 4.93 -4.87 -7.89
N TYR A 199 3.64 -5.13 -7.76
CA TYR A 199 3.09 -5.76 -6.55
C TYR A 199 3.61 -7.19 -6.37
N PHE A 200 3.72 -7.95 -7.46
CA PHE A 200 4.18 -9.35 -7.46
C PHE A 200 5.69 -9.40 -7.65
N VAL A 201 6.43 -9.02 -6.62
CA VAL A 201 7.90 -9.02 -6.59
C VAL A 201 8.37 -9.62 -5.27
N GLY A 202 9.47 -10.39 -5.31
CA GLY A 202 10.11 -10.96 -4.12
C GLY A 202 11.57 -11.32 -4.39
N LEU A 203 12.31 -11.70 -3.36
CA LEU A 203 13.72 -12.06 -3.47
C LEU A 203 13.95 -13.55 -3.68
N TYR A 204 13.25 -14.39 -2.93
CA TYR A 204 13.47 -15.84 -2.82
C TYR A 204 12.19 -16.67 -2.56
N GLU A 205 11.19 -16.14 -1.83
CA GLU A 205 9.96 -16.86 -1.54
C GLU A 205 8.68 -16.33 -2.18
N GLY A 206 8.72 -15.13 -2.78
CA GLY A 206 7.60 -14.52 -3.48
C GLY A 206 6.45 -14.12 -2.53
N GLY A 207 6.23 -12.81 -2.35
CA GLY A 207 5.15 -12.24 -1.53
C GLY A 207 5.23 -12.50 -0.01
N ASN A 208 5.57 -13.71 0.43
CA ASN A 208 5.63 -14.16 1.82
C ASN A 208 6.74 -13.48 2.64
N GLU A 209 7.75 -12.91 1.99
CA GLU A 209 8.84 -12.20 2.64
C GLU A 209 8.36 -10.99 3.43
N TRP A 210 7.25 -10.38 3.01
CA TRP A 210 6.62 -9.27 3.73
C TRP A 210 6.26 -9.59 5.17
N TRP A 211 6.10 -10.87 5.51
CA TRP A 211 5.58 -11.31 6.80
C TRP A 211 6.66 -12.00 7.65
N ARG A 212 7.89 -12.13 7.14
CA ARG A 212 9.01 -12.79 7.84
C ARG A 212 9.96 -11.78 8.46
N GLU A 213 10.56 -12.14 9.59
CA GLU A 213 11.64 -11.36 10.22
C GLU A 213 12.90 -11.24 9.33
N SER A 214 13.10 -12.16 8.39
CA SER A 214 14.21 -12.08 7.43
C SER A 214 13.87 -11.25 6.19
N GLY A 215 12.66 -10.70 6.08
CA GLY A 215 12.16 -10.03 4.88
C GLY A 215 12.74 -8.62 4.70
N MET A 216 13.63 -8.44 3.72
CA MET A 216 14.29 -7.15 3.49
C MET A 216 13.32 -6.02 3.16
N ILE A 217 12.24 -6.28 2.41
CA ILE A 217 11.29 -5.22 2.00
C ILE A 217 10.70 -4.52 3.22
N TRP A 218 10.35 -5.29 4.25
CA TRP A 218 9.80 -4.73 5.48
C TRP A 218 10.88 -3.98 6.27
N HIS A 219 12.01 -4.64 6.56
CA HIS A 219 13.04 -4.09 7.45
C HIS A 219 13.83 -2.93 6.85
N SER A 220 14.04 -2.92 5.54
CA SER A 220 14.79 -1.86 4.85
C SER A 220 13.91 -0.68 4.45
N VAL A 221 12.61 -0.88 4.26
CA VAL A 221 11.71 0.16 3.72
C VAL A 221 10.41 0.28 4.51
N ALA A 222 9.55 -0.74 4.48
CA ALA A 222 8.15 -0.56 4.89
C ALA A 222 7.98 -0.16 6.36
N ARG A 223 8.87 -0.60 7.25
CA ARG A 223 8.88 -0.17 8.66
C ARG A 223 9.09 1.34 8.85
N HIS A 224 9.70 2.02 7.88
CA HIS A 224 9.96 3.46 7.89
C HIS A 224 8.82 4.29 7.28
N MET A 225 7.83 3.65 6.63
CA MET A 225 6.66 4.29 6.03
C MET A 225 5.61 4.65 7.09
N HIS A 226 5.96 5.56 8.00
CA HIS A 226 5.05 6.04 9.03
C HIS A 226 3.98 6.98 8.45
N TRP A 227 2.82 7.02 9.09
CA TRP A 227 1.73 7.92 8.70
C TRP A 227 2.15 9.38 8.73
N ALA A 228 1.65 10.14 7.75
CA ALA A 228 1.82 11.58 7.71
C ALA A 228 1.23 12.21 9.00
N PRO A 229 1.89 13.23 9.59
CA PRO A 229 1.41 13.84 10.82
C PRO A 229 -0.05 14.33 10.78
N PRO A 230 -0.56 14.93 9.69
CA PRO A 230 -1.97 15.32 9.60
C PRO A 230 -2.93 14.14 9.69
N LEU A 231 -2.65 13.04 8.97
CA LEU A 231 -3.48 11.84 9.01
C LEU A 231 -3.46 11.19 10.39
N ARG A 232 -2.29 11.11 11.02
CA ARG A 232 -2.14 10.60 12.39
C ARG A 232 -2.90 11.46 13.41
N SER A 233 -2.83 12.78 13.29
CA SER A 233 -3.57 13.70 14.18
C SER A 233 -5.08 13.54 14.01
N LEU A 234 -5.55 13.35 12.78
CA LEU A 234 -6.96 13.09 12.51
C LEU A 234 -7.40 11.75 13.10
N ALA A 235 -6.59 10.69 12.95
CA ALA A 235 -6.85 9.41 13.59
C ALA A 235 -6.91 9.51 15.13
N HIS A 236 -6.03 10.32 15.74
CA HIS A 236 -6.08 10.60 17.18
C HIS A 236 -7.40 11.26 17.58
N GLN A 237 -7.87 12.28 16.84
CA GLN A 237 -9.16 12.93 17.13
C GLN A 237 -10.33 11.94 17.06
N PHE A 238 -10.35 11.07 16.04
CA PHE A 238 -11.37 10.04 15.90
C PHE A 238 -11.34 9.06 17.08
N LEU A 239 -10.15 8.58 17.44
CA LEU A 239 -9.97 7.68 18.58
C LEU A 239 -10.39 8.31 19.90
N SER A 240 -9.98 9.55 20.16
CA SER A 240 -10.36 10.25 21.40
C SER A 240 -11.87 10.34 21.55
N PHE A 241 -12.60 10.69 20.49
CA PHE A 241 -14.05 10.73 20.52
C PHE A 241 -14.68 9.34 20.63
N ILE A 242 -14.17 8.34 19.92
CA ILE A 242 -14.68 6.96 19.98
C ILE A 242 -14.53 6.37 21.38
N LEU A 243 -13.40 6.68 22.05
CA LEU A 243 -13.08 6.23 23.40
C LEU A 243 -13.66 7.14 24.50
N ASP A 244 -14.39 8.19 24.13
CA ASP A 244 -14.92 9.23 25.04
C ASP A 244 -13.85 9.83 25.98
N VAL A 245 -12.66 10.13 25.43
CA VAL A 245 -11.57 10.81 26.14
C VAL A 245 -11.27 12.17 25.52
N PRO A 246 -10.78 13.15 26.31
CA PRO A 246 -10.38 14.45 25.77
C PRO A 246 -9.29 14.33 24.72
N TYR A 247 -9.49 14.97 23.56
CA TYR A 247 -8.42 15.11 22.56
C TYR A 247 -7.45 16.22 22.97
N ILE A 248 -6.19 15.84 23.21
CA ILE A 248 -5.09 16.76 23.45
C ILE A 248 -4.01 16.44 22.42
N SER A 249 -3.68 17.40 21.55
CA SER A 249 -2.81 17.17 20.39
C SER A 249 -1.38 16.74 20.74
N SER A 250 -0.90 17.11 21.92
CA SER A 250 0.41 16.72 22.45
C SER A 250 0.42 15.35 23.14
N ASP A 251 -0.75 14.82 23.49
CA ASP A 251 -0.83 13.61 24.30
C ASP A 251 -0.60 12.37 23.45
N PRO A 252 -0.05 11.30 24.03
CA PRO A 252 0.02 10.02 23.34
C PRO A 252 -1.40 9.51 23.08
N ILE A 253 -1.57 8.85 21.93
CA ILE A 253 -2.81 8.14 21.64
C ILE A 253 -3.01 7.08 22.75
N PRO A 254 -4.21 7.00 23.36
CA PRO A 254 -4.49 5.98 24.37
C PRO A 254 -4.18 4.57 23.86
N PRO A 255 -3.76 3.63 24.71
CA PRO A 255 -3.55 2.25 24.30
C PRO A 255 -4.89 1.55 24.00
N TYR A 256 -4.95 0.79 22.90
CA TYR A 256 -6.11 -0.04 22.53
C TYR A 256 -5.68 -1.26 21.72
N ILE A 257 -6.61 -2.20 21.57
CA ILE A 257 -6.51 -3.33 20.64
C ILE A 257 -7.41 -3.03 19.44
N ALA A 258 -6.82 -2.95 18.24
CA ALA A 258 -7.59 -2.78 17.00
C ALA A 258 -8.00 -4.12 16.41
N ILE A 259 -9.17 -4.18 15.78
CA ILE A 259 -9.70 -5.39 15.15
C ILE A 259 -10.06 -5.09 13.69
N HIS A 260 -9.54 -5.89 12.76
CA HIS A 260 -9.90 -5.81 11.33
C HIS A 260 -10.52 -7.12 10.85
N VAL A 261 -11.84 -7.08 10.63
CA VAL A 261 -12.65 -8.20 10.17
C VAL A 261 -12.95 -8.04 8.67
N ARG A 262 -12.20 -8.73 7.81
CA ARG A 262 -12.41 -8.71 6.35
C ARG A 262 -13.39 -9.80 5.95
N ARG A 263 -14.60 -9.44 5.51
CA ARG A 263 -15.66 -10.41 5.14
C ARG A 263 -16.14 -10.27 3.70
N ASN A 264 -16.73 -9.12 3.36
CA ASN A 264 -17.68 -9.04 2.24
C ASN A 264 -17.10 -9.30 0.84
N ASP A 265 -15.95 -8.73 0.52
CA ASP A 265 -15.31 -8.94 -0.79
C ASP A 265 -14.61 -10.31 -0.90
N PHE A 266 -14.25 -10.90 0.24
CA PHE A 266 -13.62 -12.22 0.31
C PHE A 266 -14.60 -13.38 0.14
N LYS A 267 -15.93 -13.11 0.14
CA LYS A 267 -16.97 -14.12 -0.09
C LYS A 267 -16.75 -14.95 -1.35
N LYS A 268 -16.16 -14.36 -2.39
CA LYS A 268 -15.85 -15.03 -3.66
C LYS A 268 -14.76 -16.10 -3.53
N ILE A 269 -13.90 -16.02 -2.51
CA ILE A 269 -12.81 -16.97 -2.23
C ILE A 269 -13.36 -18.26 -1.61
N CYS A 270 -14.55 -18.22 -1.00
CA CYS A 270 -15.18 -19.39 -0.41
C CYS A 270 -15.67 -20.42 -1.45
N HIS A 271 -15.66 -20.08 -2.74
CA HIS A 271 -16.09 -20.96 -3.83
C HIS A 271 -17.44 -21.65 -3.53
N SER A 272 -17.44 -22.98 -3.36
CA SER A 272 -18.63 -23.79 -3.09
C SER A 272 -18.90 -24.05 -1.61
N VAL A 273 -18.05 -23.56 -0.70
CA VAL A 273 -18.21 -23.70 0.75
C VAL A 273 -19.19 -22.64 1.26
N ALA A 274 -20.06 -23.02 2.21
CA ALA A 274 -20.97 -22.06 2.85
C ALA A 274 -20.18 -20.90 3.49
N GLN A 275 -20.69 -19.68 3.41
CA GLN A 275 -19.96 -18.50 3.91
C GLN A 275 -19.70 -18.60 5.41
N GLU A 276 -20.60 -19.23 6.14
CA GLU A 276 -20.55 -19.46 7.58
C GLU A 276 -19.45 -20.45 7.97
N GLU A 277 -19.10 -21.38 7.08
CA GLU A 277 -18.04 -22.38 7.29
C GLU A 277 -16.67 -21.88 6.80
N CYS A 278 -16.68 -21.03 5.77
CA CYS A 278 -15.48 -20.47 5.18
C CYS A 278 -14.98 -19.23 5.94
N MET A 279 -15.88 -18.33 6.35
CA MET A 279 -15.52 -17.09 7.04
C MET A 279 -15.40 -17.33 8.53
N ALA A 280 -14.36 -16.78 9.13
CA ALA A 280 -14.20 -16.87 10.58
C ALA A 280 -15.36 -16.19 11.32
N PRO A 281 -15.93 -16.84 12.35
CA PRO A 281 -16.96 -16.23 13.19
C PRO A 281 -16.34 -15.17 14.12
N LEU A 282 -17.16 -14.24 14.61
CA LEU A 282 -16.70 -13.20 15.55
C LEU A 282 -16.12 -13.79 16.85
N SER A 283 -16.57 -14.97 17.26
CA SER A 283 -16.02 -15.70 18.41
C SER A 283 -14.53 -16.05 18.24
N ALA A 284 -14.07 -16.30 17.01
CA ALA A 284 -12.65 -16.53 16.74
C ALA A 284 -11.83 -15.26 16.96
N TYR A 285 -12.33 -14.10 16.50
CA TYR A 285 -11.70 -12.80 16.77
C TYR A 285 -11.67 -12.48 18.26
N ALA A 286 -12.78 -12.74 18.99
CA ALA A 286 -12.83 -12.54 20.44
C ALA A 286 -11.81 -13.41 21.18
N LYS A 287 -11.65 -14.68 20.77
CA LYS A 287 -10.60 -15.56 21.30
C LYS A 287 -9.20 -14.98 21.07
N ARG A 288 -8.90 -14.52 19.85
CA ARG A 288 -7.61 -13.86 19.54
C ARG A 288 -7.40 -12.56 20.31
N VAL A 289 -8.45 -11.79 20.60
CA VAL A 289 -8.35 -10.60 21.47
C VAL A 289 -7.89 -11.00 22.87
N ALA A 290 -8.44 -12.08 23.44
CA ALA A 290 -8.00 -12.58 24.75
C ALA A 290 -6.53 -13.01 24.73
N GLU A 291 -6.06 -13.65 23.66
CA GLU A 291 -4.64 -14.01 23.48
C GLU A 291 -3.73 -12.78 23.32
N VAL A 292 -4.16 -11.77 22.56
CA VAL A 292 -3.44 -10.49 22.46
C VAL A 292 -3.33 -9.83 23.83
N ARG A 293 -4.41 -9.82 24.63
CA ARG A 293 -4.37 -9.30 26.00
C ARG A 293 -3.36 -10.05 26.87
N GLU A 294 -3.29 -11.38 26.77
CA GLU A 294 -2.29 -12.16 27.49
C GLU A 294 -0.86 -11.80 27.05
N GLY A 295 -0.59 -11.80 25.74
CA GLY A 295 0.74 -11.41 25.24
C GLY A 295 1.12 -9.97 25.61
N LEU A 296 0.15 -9.07 25.74
CA LEU A 296 0.39 -7.71 26.23
C LEU A 296 0.73 -7.70 27.73
N ARG A 297 0.06 -8.50 28.55
CA ARG A 297 0.40 -8.68 29.97
C ARG A 297 1.83 -9.21 30.13
N GLU A 298 2.22 -10.21 29.34
CA GLU A 298 3.58 -10.76 29.34
C GLU A 298 4.64 -9.72 28.95
N LYS A 299 4.28 -8.74 28.12
CA LYS A 299 5.12 -7.59 27.74
C LYS A 299 5.10 -6.45 28.76
N GLY A 300 4.37 -6.57 29.86
CA GLY A 300 4.30 -5.56 30.93
C GLY A 300 3.28 -4.44 30.68
N PHE A 301 2.33 -4.60 29.76
CA PHE A 301 1.20 -3.69 29.63
C PHE A 301 0.13 -4.05 30.68
N GLU A 302 -0.03 -3.23 31.71
CA GLU A 302 -1.07 -3.38 32.75
C GLU A 302 -2.40 -2.74 32.30
N ASN A 303 -3.54 -3.30 32.75
CA ASN A 303 -4.92 -2.81 32.53
C ASN A 303 -5.41 -2.67 31.06
N THR A 304 -5.64 -3.78 30.38
CA THR A 304 -6.46 -3.83 29.14
C THR A 304 -7.92 -4.21 29.43
N SER A 305 -8.52 -3.58 30.45
CA SER A 305 -9.90 -3.88 30.90
C SER A 305 -10.97 -3.45 29.89
N GLU A 306 -12.14 -4.07 30.01
CA GLU A 306 -13.11 -4.39 28.94
C GLU A 306 -14.34 -3.46 28.90
N GLU A 307 -14.20 -2.16 29.21
CA GLU A 307 -15.38 -1.30 29.37
C GLU A 307 -15.70 -0.39 28.16
N GLU A 308 -16.87 -0.71 27.60
CA GLU A 308 -17.89 0.12 26.94
C GLU A 308 -17.58 0.86 25.62
N LEU A 309 -18.38 0.59 24.59
CA LEU A 309 -19.43 1.49 24.06
C LEU A 309 -19.95 1.02 22.68
N LYS A 310 -21.10 1.55 22.27
CA LYS A 310 -22.09 0.84 21.44
C LYS A 310 -22.40 1.40 20.06
N LYS A 311 -22.85 0.47 19.19
CA LYS A 311 -23.92 0.52 18.13
C LYS A 311 -23.68 0.57 16.59
N PHE A 312 -23.25 -0.53 15.97
CA PHE A 312 -23.83 -1.01 14.67
C PHE A 312 -23.89 -2.55 14.63
N TRP A 313 -23.58 -3.13 15.77
CA TRP A 313 -22.65 -4.22 15.91
C TRP A 313 -23.29 -5.28 16.78
N LYS A 314 -24.61 -5.54 16.81
CA LYS A 314 -25.25 -6.26 17.94
C LYS A 314 -24.43 -7.39 18.59
N GLU A 315 -23.82 -8.32 17.85
CA GLU A 315 -22.88 -9.33 18.41
C GLU A 315 -21.55 -8.74 18.96
N VAL A 316 -20.95 -7.78 18.28
CA VAL A 316 -19.81 -6.98 18.74
C VAL A 316 -20.16 -5.92 19.79
N ASP A 317 -21.39 -5.43 19.83
CA ASP A 317 -21.99 -4.56 20.85
C ASP A 317 -22.21 -5.36 22.13
N ASP A 318 -22.69 -6.59 21.97
CA ASP A 318 -22.79 -7.60 23.01
C ASP A 318 -21.37 -8.02 23.49
N LEU A 319 -20.31 -7.80 22.68
CA LEU A 319 -18.89 -7.90 23.07
C LEU A 319 -18.26 -6.56 23.54
N GLY A 320 -18.98 -5.45 23.45
CA GLY A 320 -18.53 -4.11 23.81
C GLY A 320 -17.49 -3.45 22.89
N TRP A 321 -17.28 -3.88 21.63
CA TRP A 321 -16.29 -3.23 20.75
C TRP A 321 -16.84 -2.01 20.00
N LEU A 322 -15.92 -1.08 19.76
CA LEU A 322 -16.14 0.21 19.08
C LEU A 322 -15.75 0.13 17.61
N TRP A 323 -16.26 1.07 16.80
CA TRP A 323 -15.88 1.20 15.40
C TRP A 323 -15.91 2.64 14.94
N VAL A 324 -15.29 2.87 13.78
CA VAL A 324 -15.31 4.15 13.09
C VAL A 324 -16.61 4.27 12.31
N ASP A 325 -17.50 5.15 12.75
CA ASP A 325 -18.73 5.49 12.03
C ASP A 325 -18.48 6.65 11.06
N HIS A 326 -18.13 6.34 9.82
CA HIS A 326 -17.83 7.37 8.83
C HIS A 326 -19.01 8.28 8.50
N ASP A 327 -20.26 7.80 8.65
CA ASP A 327 -21.48 8.55 8.36
C ASP A 327 -21.73 9.59 9.45
N THR A 328 -21.68 9.18 10.73
CA THR A 328 -21.79 10.09 11.87
C THR A 328 -20.73 11.20 11.82
N TRP A 329 -19.53 10.87 11.35
CA TRP A 329 -18.44 11.83 11.22
C TRP A 329 -18.49 12.69 9.95
N GLY A 330 -19.34 12.34 8.97
CA GLY A 330 -19.33 12.96 7.64
C GLY A 330 -17.96 12.91 6.99
N THR A 331 -17.28 11.76 7.07
CA THR A 331 -15.86 11.63 6.68
C THR A 331 -15.67 11.95 5.20
N VAL A 332 -16.58 11.46 4.35
CA VAL A 332 -16.50 11.65 2.90
C VAL A 332 -16.70 13.13 2.55
N GLU A 333 -17.66 13.79 3.18
CA GLU A 333 -17.97 15.20 2.95
C GLU A 333 -16.82 16.12 3.40
N LYS A 334 -16.18 15.80 4.53
CA LYS A 334 -15.13 16.64 5.12
C LYS A 334 -13.75 16.42 4.51
N TYR A 335 -13.39 15.17 4.25
CA TYR A 335 -12.02 14.78 3.91
C TYR A 335 -11.90 14.06 2.56
N GLY A 336 -13.02 13.59 2.02
CA GLY A 336 -13.05 12.81 0.78
C GLY A 336 -13.00 11.30 1.04
N MET A 337 -13.36 10.55 0.00
CA MET A 337 -13.63 9.13 0.11
C MET A 337 -12.41 8.27 0.48
N TRP A 338 -11.20 8.70 0.09
CA TRP A 338 -9.96 8.06 0.49
C TRP A 338 -9.82 7.95 2.02
N TYR A 339 -10.27 8.96 2.76
CA TYR A 339 -10.12 9.00 4.21
C TYR A 339 -10.95 7.94 4.94
N THR A 340 -11.94 7.32 4.28
CA THR A 340 -12.64 6.16 4.85
C THR A 340 -11.69 4.99 5.05
N VAL A 341 -10.87 4.66 4.05
CA VAL A 341 -9.89 3.56 4.13
C VAL A 341 -8.64 3.97 4.90
N LEU A 342 -8.16 5.21 4.72
CA LEU A 342 -6.91 5.66 5.32
C LEU A 342 -7.01 5.84 6.83
N LEU A 343 -8.13 6.37 7.33
CA LEU A 343 -8.32 6.53 8.78
C LEU A 343 -8.41 5.17 9.46
N GLU A 344 -9.18 4.23 8.91
CA GLU A 344 -9.25 2.87 9.43
C GLU A 344 -7.88 2.21 9.44
N ALA A 345 -7.11 2.29 8.35
CA ALA A 345 -5.77 1.73 8.28
C ALA A 345 -4.80 2.38 9.29
N CYS A 346 -4.93 3.69 9.48
CA CYS A 346 -4.13 4.45 10.43
C CYS A 346 -4.42 3.99 11.86
N ILE A 347 -5.70 3.96 12.24
CA ILE A 347 -6.17 3.48 13.54
C ILE A 347 -5.76 2.01 13.76
N GLN A 348 -5.99 1.13 12.80
CA GLN A 348 -5.61 -0.28 12.91
C GLN A 348 -4.11 -0.48 13.20
N SER A 349 -3.25 0.42 12.72
CA SER A 349 -1.79 0.32 12.86
C SER A 349 -1.22 0.97 14.12
N LEU A 350 -2.01 1.78 14.84
CA LEU A 350 -1.55 2.58 15.99
C LEU A 350 -1.88 1.96 17.35
N GLY A 351 -2.70 0.91 17.37
CA GLY A 351 -2.98 0.15 18.58
C GLY A 351 -1.73 -0.52 19.17
N ILE A 352 -1.77 -0.79 20.48
CA ILE A 352 -0.77 -1.63 21.15
C ILE A 352 -1.09 -3.13 20.96
N GLY A 353 -2.34 -3.45 20.63
CA GLY A 353 -2.74 -4.79 20.20
C GLY A 353 -3.43 -4.75 18.84
N PHE A 354 -3.38 -5.87 18.11
CA PHE A 354 -4.07 -6.03 16.83
C PHE A 354 -4.60 -7.44 16.61
N VAL A 355 -5.82 -7.56 16.13
CA VAL A 355 -6.40 -8.81 15.63
C VAL A 355 -6.91 -8.60 14.21
N GLY A 356 -6.36 -9.34 13.26
CA GLY A 356 -6.70 -9.22 11.84
C GLY A 356 -7.29 -10.48 11.25
N THR A 357 -7.60 -10.42 9.96
CA THR A 357 -8.01 -11.56 9.13
C THR A 357 -6.82 -12.04 8.33
N ASP A 358 -6.52 -13.35 8.38
CA ASP A 358 -5.43 -13.93 7.59
C ASP A 358 -5.59 -13.67 6.08
N LYS A 359 -4.49 -13.65 5.32
CA LYS A 359 -4.44 -13.35 3.87
C LYS A 359 -4.91 -11.95 3.43
N SER A 360 -5.36 -11.10 4.35
CA SER A 360 -5.67 -9.70 4.05
C SER A 360 -4.41 -8.85 4.19
N THR A 361 -3.93 -8.25 3.09
CA THR A 361 -2.74 -7.37 3.13
C THR A 361 -2.93 -6.18 4.06
N MET A 362 -4.16 -5.66 4.20
CA MET A 362 -4.53 -4.67 5.23
C MET A 362 -4.23 -5.17 6.65
N SER A 363 -4.68 -6.38 6.99
CA SER A 363 -4.45 -6.95 8.33
C SER A 363 -2.97 -7.25 8.57
N SER A 364 -2.29 -7.86 7.60
CA SER A 364 -0.90 -8.25 7.77
C SER A 364 0.02 -7.04 7.94
N ILE A 365 -0.22 -5.95 7.20
CA ILE A 365 0.53 -4.69 7.38
C ILE A 365 0.21 -4.04 8.72
N ALA A 366 -1.06 -3.92 9.11
CA ALA A 366 -1.44 -3.34 10.39
C ALA A 366 -0.81 -4.12 11.57
N MET A 367 -0.86 -5.46 11.53
CA MET A 367 -0.21 -6.33 12.51
C MET A 367 1.29 -6.03 12.65
N ARG A 368 2.02 -5.95 11.53
CA ARG A 368 3.46 -5.65 11.52
C ARG A 368 3.75 -4.27 12.10
N ARG A 369 2.93 -3.26 11.79
CA ARG A 369 3.06 -1.91 12.38
C ARG A 369 2.81 -1.92 13.88
N THR A 370 1.77 -2.60 14.36
CA THR A 370 1.54 -2.75 15.81
C THR A 370 2.74 -3.38 16.51
N GLN A 371 3.28 -4.46 15.95
CA GLN A 371 4.43 -5.17 16.53
C GLN A 371 5.69 -4.31 16.55
N GLU A 372 6.01 -3.61 15.46
CA GLU A 372 7.30 -2.90 15.32
C GLU A 372 7.25 -1.41 15.69
N TRP A 373 6.13 -0.72 15.48
CA TRP A 373 6.02 0.70 15.82
C TRP A 373 5.61 0.91 17.27
N SER A 374 4.74 0.04 17.78
CA SER A 374 4.22 0.14 19.16
C SER A 374 4.87 -0.85 20.12
N GLY A 375 5.72 -1.77 19.63
CA GLY A 375 6.24 -2.89 20.44
C GLY A 375 5.16 -3.90 20.86
N GLY A 376 3.99 -3.81 20.23
CA GLY A 376 2.74 -4.45 20.66
C GLY A 376 2.62 -5.93 20.31
N VAL A 377 1.40 -6.46 20.41
CA VAL A 377 1.07 -7.86 20.05
C VAL A 377 0.04 -7.87 18.95
N GLY A 378 0.28 -8.68 17.93
CA GLY A 378 -0.61 -8.79 16.77
C GLY A 378 -0.82 -10.24 16.38
N LEU A 379 -2.08 -10.62 16.13
CA LEU A 379 -2.48 -11.96 15.69
C LEU A 379 -3.43 -11.89 14.49
N LEU A 380 -3.48 -12.95 13.70
CA LEU A 380 -4.40 -13.11 12.58
C LEU A 380 -5.32 -14.30 12.82
N VAL A 381 -6.60 -14.13 12.50
CA VAL A 381 -7.60 -15.18 12.50
C VAL A 381 -7.55 -15.93 11.17
N LYS A 382 -7.28 -17.23 11.22
CA LYS A 382 -7.30 -18.12 10.04
C LYS A 382 -8.73 -18.37 9.57
N TRP A 383 -8.89 -18.58 8.27
CA TRP A 383 -10.19 -18.81 7.64
C TRP A 383 -10.01 -19.55 6.30
N GLY A 384 -11.12 -19.93 5.67
CA GLY A 384 -11.18 -20.57 4.36
C GLY A 384 -11.54 -22.06 4.40
N THR A 385 -11.53 -22.68 5.59
CA THR A 385 -12.03 -24.04 5.84
C THR A 385 -12.69 -24.09 7.21
N LEU A 386 -13.56 -25.08 7.43
CA LEU A 386 -14.07 -25.40 8.76
C LEU A 386 -12.89 -25.59 9.73
N ASP A 387 -13.02 -25.03 10.93
CA ASP A 387 -12.02 -25.11 12.00
C ASP A 387 -10.60 -24.61 11.64
N ALA A 388 -10.47 -23.76 10.61
CA ALA A 388 -9.17 -23.20 10.19
C ALA A 388 -8.41 -22.49 11.32
N ASP A 389 -9.14 -21.91 12.28
CA ASP A 389 -8.59 -21.23 13.46
C ASP A 389 -8.78 -22.03 14.76
N ALA A 390 -9.12 -23.33 14.70
CA ALA A 390 -9.18 -24.16 15.89
C ALA A 390 -7.76 -24.43 16.43
N HIS A 391 -7.55 -24.13 17.70
CA HIS A 391 -6.30 -24.33 18.45
C HIS A 391 -6.60 -24.58 19.93
#